data_AF-A0A2S2NM20-F1
#
_entry.id   AF-A0A2S2NM20-F1
#
_cell.length_a   1.000
_cell.length_b   1.000
_cell.length_c   1.000
_cell.angle_alpha   90.00
_cell.angle_beta   90.00
_cell.angle_gamma   90.00
#
_symmetry.space_group_name_H-M   'P 1'
#
loop_
_entity.id
_entity.type
_entity.pdbx_description
1 polymer ?
#
loop_
_entity_poly.entity_id
_entity_poly.type
_entity_poly.pdbx_seq_one_letter_code
_entity_poly.pdbx_strand_id
1 'polypeptide(L)'
;MEIIEFQEDLSLKEKFIQVTNTLQYDQFWMKYVCSSKYPELKRLVSKPCTMFGSTYVCEAAFSKMNFIKNNFRYRLTDEHLNELMQISCTNFTPNIRKLVKAKKCNFSH
;
A
#
# COMPACT_ATOMS: atom_id res chain seq x y z
N MET A 1 -24.51 8.70 23.80
CA MET A 1 -23.73 9.73 23.07
C MET A 1 -22.45 9.04 22.61
N GLU A 2 -22.22 8.96 21.31
CA GLU A 2 -21.24 8.06 20.69
C GLU A 2 -19.84 8.11 21.32
N ILE A 3 -19.34 9.30 21.64
CA ILE A 3 -18.01 9.50 22.27
C ILE A 3 -17.95 8.92 23.69
N ILE A 4 -19.01 9.08 24.48
CA ILE A 4 -19.07 8.55 25.86
C ILE A 4 -19.08 7.02 25.81
N GLU A 5 -19.89 6.43 24.93
CA GLU A 5 -19.96 4.98 24.75
C GLU A 5 -18.68 4.38 24.16
N PHE A 6 -17.94 5.18 23.38
CA PHE A 6 -16.63 4.79 22.85
C PHE A 6 -15.57 4.79 23.97
N GLN A 7 -15.56 5.82 24.82
CA GLN A 7 -14.61 5.95 25.94
C GLN A 7 -14.81 4.89 27.02
N GLU A 8 -16.03 4.39 27.20
CA GLU A 8 -16.36 3.33 28.17
C GLU A 8 -16.20 1.92 27.61
N ASP A 9 -15.89 1.75 26.31
CA ASP A 9 -15.76 0.43 25.69
C ASP A 9 -14.43 -0.25 26.08
N LEU A 10 -14.50 -1.15 27.07
CA LEU A 10 -13.35 -1.93 27.56
C LEU A 10 -12.74 -2.82 26.46
N SER A 11 -13.57 -3.37 25.56
CA SER A 11 -13.07 -4.22 24.48
C SER A 11 -12.21 -3.42 23.50
N LEU A 12 -12.60 -2.18 23.20
CA LEU A 12 -11.81 -1.28 22.38
C LEU A 12 -10.53 -0.82 23.09
N LYS A 13 -10.55 -0.60 24.40
CA LYS A 13 -9.33 -0.31 25.18
C LYS A 13 -8.32 -1.46 25.08
N GLU A 14 -8.77 -2.70 25.23
CA GLU A 14 -7.91 -3.88 25.08
C GLU A 14 -7.32 -3.97 23.66
N LYS A 15 -8.16 -3.76 22.63
CA LYS A 15 -7.69 -3.73 21.24
C LYS A 15 -6.71 -2.58 20.97
N PHE A 16 -6.91 -1.43 21.61
CA PHE A 16 -6.01 -0.28 21.47
C PHE A 16 -4.62 -0.58 22.05
N ILE A 17 -4.56 -1.22 23.22
CA ILE A 17 -3.29 -1.68 23.81
C ILE A 17 -2.61 -2.69 22.88
N GLN A 18 -3.38 -3.66 22.36
CA GLN A 18 -2.86 -4.66 21.43
C GLN A 18 -2.22 -4.03 20.19
N VAL A 19 -2.92 -3.09 19.52
CA VAL A 19 -2.36 -2.47 18.31
C VAL A 19 -1.16 -1.60 18.61
N THR A 20 -1.12 -0.94 19.77
CA THR A 20 -0.01 -0.07 20.19
C THR A 20 1.27 -0.88 20.35
N ASN A 21 1.19 -2.07 20.95
CA ASN A 21 2.33 -2.99 21.09
C ASN A 21 2.86 -3.48 19.73
N THR A 22 2.01 -3.51 18.70
CA THR A 22 2.38 -3.94 17.34
C THR A 22 2.60 -2.79 16.36
N LEU A 23 2.44 -1.54 16.80
CA LEU A 23 2.48 -0.32 15.98
C LEU A 23 1.48 -0.29 14.79
N GLN A 24 0.32 -0.95 14.93
CA GLN A 24 -0.70 -1.08 13.88
C GLN A 24 -1.92 -0.18 14.12
N TYR A 25 -1.71 1.13 14.24
CA TYR A 25 -2.76 2.09 14.61
C TYR A 25 -3.90 2.19 13.57
N ASP A 26 -3.63 1.94 12.29
CA ASP A 26 -4.62 1.86 11.23
C ASP A 26 -5.62 0.72 11.47
N GLN A 27 -5.15 -0.42 11.96
CA GLN A 27 -5.99 -1.58 12.25
C GLN A 27 -7.01 -1.30 13.35
N PHE A 28 -6.67 -0.46 14.32
CA PHE A 28 -7.63 -0.05 15.34
C PHE A 28 -8.85 0.60 14.72
N TRP A 29 -8.62 1.67 13.97
CA TRP A 29 -9.69 2.42 13.35
C TRP A 29 -10.39 1.65 12.24
N MET A 30 -9.69 0.84 11.45
CA MET A 30 -10.27 0.16 10.30
C MET A 30 -11.01 -1.12 10.68
N LYS A 31 -10.46 -1.93 11.58
CA LYS A 31 -10.94 -3.28 11.90
C LYS A 31 -11.77 -3.35 13.18
N TYR A 32 -11.36 -2.67 14.25
CA TYR A 32 -11.97 -2.85 15.57
C TYR A 32 -13.09 -1.86 15.87
N VAL A 33 -13.00 -0.61 15.39
CA VAL A 33 -14.08 0.36 15.55
C VAL A 33 -15.24 0.03 14.59
N CYS A 34 -16.37 -0.40 15.17
CA CYS A 34 -17.54 -0.84 14.42
C CYS A 34 -18.34 0.34 13.85
N SER A 35 -18.56 0.34 12.53
CA SER A 35 -19.30 1.41 11.84
C SER A 35 -20.78 1.50 12.23
N SER A 36 -21.41 0.40 12.65
CA SER A 36 -22.81 0.44 13.07
C SER A 36 -22.99 0.97 14.49
N LYS A 37 -21.99 0.80 15.36
CA LYS A 37 -21.99 1.29 16.74
C LYS A 37 -21.44 2.72 16.84
N TYR A 38 -20.47 3.06 16.01
CA TYR A 38 -19.78 4.36 16.00
C TYR A 38 -19.74 4.99 14.59
N PRO A 39 -20.90 5.35 14.01
CA PRO A 39 -20.97 5.84 12.64
C PRO A 39 -20.30 7.20 12.43
N GLU A 40 -20.48 8.18 13.33
CA GLU A 40 -19.91 9.51 13.14
C GLU A 40 -18.41 9.53 13.37
N LEU A 41 -17.94 8.78 14.37
CA LEU A 41 -16.52 8.62 14.64
C LEU A 41 -15.83 7.93 13.47
N LYS A 42 -16.44 6.89 12.89
CA LYS A 42 -15.89 6.21 11.71
C LYS A 42 -15.83 7.16 10.51
N ARG A 43 -16.89 7.95 10.29
CA ARG A 43 -16.93 8.96 9.22
C ARG A 43 -15.77 9.95 9.36
N LEU A 44 -15.51 10.44 10.59
CA LEU A 44 -14.45 11.40 10.87
C LEU A 44 -13.04 10.83 10.61
N VAL A 45 -12.77 9.59 11.03
CA VAL A 45 -11.43 8.99 10.93
C VAL A 45 -11.13 8.35 9.57
N SER A 46 -12.16 8.02 8.78
CA SER A 46 -12.02 7.34 7.48
C SER A 46 -11.06 8.07 6.52
N LYS A 47 -11.23 9.38 6.39
CA LYS A 47 -10.44 10.22 5.48
C LYS A 47 -8.98 10.36 5.92
N PRO A 48 -8.64 10.76 7.15
CA PRO A 48 -7.24 10.83 7.57
C PRO A 48 -6.55 9.47 7.47
N CYS A 49 -7.16 8.38 7.94
CA CYS A 49 -6.55 7.04 7.87
C CYS A 49 -6.26 6.57 6.44
N THR A 50 -7.08 6.94 5.44
CA THR A 50 -6.85 6.58 4.03
C THR A 50 -5.88 7.53 3.33
N MET A 51 -5.91 8.82 3.65
CA MET A 51 -4.99 9.80 3.08
C MET A 51 -3.53 9.49 3.42
N PHE A 52 -3.23 9.19 4.70
CA PHE A 52 -1.85 8.88 5.14
C PHE A 52 -1.22 7.72 4.36
N GLY A 53 -1.98 6.66 4.08
CA GLY A 53 -1.48 5.54 3.28
C GLY A 53 -1.30 5.91 1.80
N SER A 54 -2.26 6.62 1.22
CA SER A 54 -2.25 6.93 -0.21
C SER A 54 -1.15 7.91 -0.62
N THR A 55 -0.84 8.94 0.19
CA THR A 55 0.22 9.91 -0.14
C THR A 55 1.58 9.23 -0.15
N TYR A 56 1.88 8.44 0.88
CA TYR A 56 3.13 7.69 0.96
C TYR A 56 3.30 6.72 -0.22
N VAL A 57 2.26 5.96 -0.55
CA VAL A 57 2.30 5.01 -1.69
C VAL A 57 2.52 5.74 -3.01
N CYS A 58 1.84 6.87 -3.23
CA CYS A 58 2.03 7.70 -4.41
C CYS A 58 3.46 8.27 -4.48
N GLU A 59 3.97 8.84 -3.40
CA GLU A 59 5.34 9.38 -3.33
C GLU A 59 6.39 8.28 -3.60
N ALA A 60 6.22 7.10 -3.00
CA ALA A 60 7.09 5.96 -3.26
C ALA A 60 7.01 5.50 -4.73
N ALA A 61 5.81 5.49 -5.33
CA ALA A 61 5.63 5.16 -6.74
C ALA A 61 6.31 6.19 -7.65
N PHE A 62 6.17 7.50 -7.39
CA PHE A 62 6.86 8.55 -8.14
C PHE A 62 8.37 8.47 -8.01
N SER A 63 8.89 8.20 -6.80
CA SER A 63 10.32 7.99 -6.58
C SER A 63 10.86 6.81 -7.41
N LYS A 64 10.13 5.68 -7.42
CA LYS A 64 10.45 4.52 -8.28
C LYS A 64 10.39 4.88 -9.76
N MET A 65 9.39 5.65 -10.17
CA MET A 65 9.25 6.11 -11.56
C MET A 65 10.44 6.96 -12.00
N ASN A 66 10.90 7.89 -11.15
CA ASN A 66 12.08 8.71 -11.42
C ASN A 66 13.35 7.87 -11.52
N PHE A 67 13.50 6.84 -10.68
CA PHE A 67 14.62 5.90 -10.79
C PHE A 67 14.56 5.09 -12.09
N ILE A 68 13.36 4.66 -12.50
CA ILE A 68 13.15 3.92 -13.75
C ILE A 68 13.45 4.81 -14.96
N LYS A 69 12.94 6.04 -14.98
CA LYS A 69 13.17 7.08 -16.01
C LYS A 69 14.44 7.86 -15.70
N ASN A 70 15.59 7.21 -15.85
CA ASN A 70 16.88 7.90 -15.70
C ASN A 70 17.47 8.32 -17.05
N ASN A 71 18.44 9.25 -17.01
CA ASN A 71 19.12 9.81 -18.17
C ASN A 71 19.94 8.81 -18.99
N PHE A 72 20.04 7.55 -18.56
CA PHE A 72 20.75 6.50 -19.31
C PHE A 72 19.81 5.61 -20.11
N ARG A 73 18.47 5.82 -20.03
CA ARG A 73 17.45 4.96 -20.64
C ARG A 73 16.63 5.66 -21.72
N TYR A 74 17.30 6.07 -22.81
CA TYR A 74 16.70 6.79 -23.93
C TYR A 74 15.67 6.00 -24.77
N ARG A 75 15.62 4.67 -24.64
CA ARG A 75 14.73 3.78 -25.43
C ARG A 75 13.55 3.24 -24.61
N LEU A 76 13.30 3.79 -23.43
CA LEU A 76 12.17 3.37 -22.58
C LEU A 76 10.87 3.90 -23.19
N THR A 77 9.98 2.99 -23.59
CA THR A 77 8.63 3.32 -24.07
C THR A 77 7.67 3.38 -22.89
N ASP A 78 6.49 3.93 -23.10
CA ASP A 78 5.44 3.97 -22.06
C ASP A 78 4.99 2.55 -21.65
N GLU A 79 4.97 1.60 -22.59
CA GLU A 79 4.69 0.20 -22.31
C GLU A 79 5.74 -0.40 -21.36
N HIS A 80 7.04 -0.23 -21.68
CA HIS A 80 8.12 -0.68 -20.81
C HIS A 80 8.06 -0.02 -19.42
N LEU A 81 7.72 1.27 -19.35
CA LEU A 81 7.57 1.97 -18.09
C LEU A 81 6.44 1.39 -17.24
N ASN A 82 5.29 1.10 -17.85
CA ASN A 82 4.14 0.51 -17.18
C ASN A 82 4.48 -0.87 -16.60
N GLU A 83 5.13 -1.73 -17.37
CA GLU A 83 5.59 -3.06 -16.92
C GLU A 83 6.56 -2.96 -15.74
N LEU A 84 7.56 -2.05 -15.83
CA LEU A 84 8.53 -1.85 -14.75
C LEU A 84 7.90 -1.27 -13.49
N MET A 85 6.93 -0.36 -13.64
CA MET A 85 6.17 0.18 -12.51
C MET A 85 5.33 -0.91 -11.83
N GLN A 86 4.71 -1.80 -12.60
CA GLN A 86 3.96 -2.93 -12.08
C GLN A 86 4.87 -3.86 -11.27
N ILE A 87 6.04 -4.21 -11.79
CA ILE A 87 7.02 -5.04 -11.08
C ILE A 87 7.54 -4.32 -9.81
N SER A 88 7.80 -3.01 -9.90
CA SER A 88 8.43 -2.26 -8.81
C SER A 88 7.46 -1.89 -7.68
N CYS A 89 6.17 -1.72 -7.97
CA CYS A 89 5.18 -1.25 -7.00
C CYS A 89 4.27 -2.35 -6.44
N THR A 90 4.41 -3.59 -6.92
CA THR A 90 3.58 -4.72 -6.48
C THR A 90 4.44 -5.89 -6.02
N ASN A 91 3.82 -6.88 -5.37
CA ASN A 91 4.48 -8.14 -5.00
C ASN A 91 4.52 -9.14 -6.17
N PHE A 92 4.38 -8.66 -7.40
CA PHE A 92 4.40 -9.51 -8.59
C PHE A 92 5.78 -10.16 -8.74
N THR A 93 5.81 -11.49 -8.71
CA THR A 93 7.02 -12.27 -8.96
C THR A 93 6.98 -12.84 -10.37
N PRO A 94 7.80 -12.34 -11.31
CA PRO A 94 7.82 -12.89 -12.67
C PRO A 94 8.30 -14.34 -12.68
N ASN A 95 7.70 -15.17 -13.51
CA ASN A 95 8.15 -16.55 -13.70
C ASN A 95 9.43 -16.60 -14.54
N ILE A 96 10.58 -16.44 -13.86
CA ILE A 96 11.91 -16.41 -14.48
C ILE A 96 12.18 -17.68 -15.29
N ARG A 97 11.75 -18.86 -14.82
CA ARG A 97 11.98 -20.12 -15.54
C ARG A 97 11.28 -20.11 -16.90
N LYS A 98 10.04 -19.62 -16.96
CA LYS A 98 9.28 -19.49 -18.20
C LYS A 98 9.94 -18.47 -19.14
N LEU A 99 10.38 -17.33 -18.62
CA LEU A 99 11.06 -16.30 -19.39
C LEU A 99 12.37 -16.79 -20.01
N VAL A 100 13.19 -17.51 -19.23
CA VAL A 100 14.45 -18.10 -19.70
C VAL A 100 14.18 -19.13 -20.80
N LYS A 101 13.17 -20.00 -20.64
CA LYS A 101 12.78 -20.98 -21.68
C LYS A 101 12.28 -20.31 -22.97
N ALA A 102 11.62 -19.16 -22.88
CA ALA A 102 11.11 -18.43 -24.04
C ALA A 102 12.17 -17.56 -24.73
N LYS A 103 13.30 -17.28 -24.07
CA LYS A 103 14.38 -16.45 -24.61
C LYS A 103 15.06 -17.15 -25.77
N LYS A 104 14.96 -16.58 -26.97
CA LYS A 104 15.83 -16.95 -28.11
C LYS A 104 17.15 -16.20 -28.00
N CYS A 105 18.24 -16.93 -27.81
CA CYS A 105 19.58 -16.35 -27.85
C CYS A 105 20.03 -16.24 -29.30
N ASN A 106 20.19 -15.01 -29.81
CA ASN A 106 20.89 -14.77 -31.06
C ASN A 106 22.35 -14.53 -30.71
N PHE A 107 23.21 -15.49 -31.03
CA PHE A 107 24.65 -15.31 -30.89
C PHE A 107 25.13 -14.52 -32.10
N SER A 108 25.80 -13.39 -31.85
CA SER A 108 26.52 -12.68 -32.90
C SER A 108 27.70 -13.53 -33.37
N HIS A 109 27.92 -13.57 -34.69
CA HIS A 109 28.96 -14.36 -35.33
C HIS A 109 30.31 -13.63 -35.41
#